data_AF-A0ABD0QA74-F1
#
_entry.id   AF-A0ABD0QA74-F1
#
_cell.length_a   1.000
_cell.length_b   1.000
_cell.length_c   1.000
_cell.angle_alpha   90.00
_cell.angle_beta   90.00
_cell.angle_gamma   90.00
#
_symmetry.space_group_name_H-M   'P 1'
#
loop_
_entity.id
_entity.type
_entity.pdbx_description
1 polymer ?
#
loop_
_entity_poly.entity_id
_entity_poly.type
_entity_poly.pdbx_seq_one_letter_code
_entity_poly.pdbx_strand_id
1 'polypeptide(L)'
;HRDGYPFDGPNGFLAHAFPPFEGIGGDAHFDDDETFFYRSPQGYNLFLVAAHEFGHSLGLEHSRDPGALMYPTYVYRDMDTFVLPKDDVEGIQSLYGPNKDDGPNPKPTPPVTPNTCDPNLVLDAVTMLRGEIMFFKG
;
A
#
# COMPACT_ATOMS: atom_id res chain seq x y z
N HIS A 1 12.90 10.65 -17.71
CA HIS A 1 13.93 10.89 -16.68
C HIS A 1 15.16 9.93 -16.77
N ARG A 2 15.46 9.31 -17.92
CA ARG A 2 16.77 8.69 -18.32
C ARG A 2 17.27 7.44 -17.55
N ASP A 3 16.41 6.74 -16.82
CA ASP A 3 16.71 5.45 -16.17
C ASP A 3 16.33 4.21 -17.00
N GLY A 4 15.71 4.39 -18.17
CA GLY A 4 15.25 3.31 -19.05
C GLY A 4 13.78 2.93 -18.88
N TYR A 5 13.08 3.53 -17.91
CA TYR A 5 11.67 3.25 -17.58
C TYR A 5 10.86 4.55 -17.66
N PRO A 6 10.50 5.05 -18.85
CA PRO A 6 9.80 6.32 -18.98
C PRO A 6 8.37 6.27 -18.38
N PHE A 7 7.93 7.37 -17.78
CA PHE A 7 6.53 7.59 -17.40
C PHE A 7 5.65 7.86 -18.63
N ASP A 8 4.32 7.82 -18.43
CA ASP A 8 3.29 7.86 -19.47
C ASP A 8 2.44 9.15 -19.49
N GLY A 9 2.71 10.10 -18.59
CA GLY A 9 1.98 11.36 -18.50
C GLY A 9 0.84 11.27 -17.48
N PRO A 10 -0.22 12.10 -17.60
CA PRO A 10 -1.26 12.15 -16.57
C PRO A 10 -2.06 10.85 -16.46
N ASN A 11 -2.23 10.36 -15.22
CA ASN A 11 -2.80 9.08 -14.82
C ASN A 11 -1.97 7.87 -15.31
N GLY A 12 -2.28 6.69 -14.77
CA GLY A 12 -1.62 5.45 -15.20
C GLY A 12 -0.42 5.17 -14.31
N PHE A 13 0.79 5.38 -14.82
CA PHE A 13 2.02 5.00 -14.14
C PHE A 13 2.54 6.11 -13.21
N LEU A 14 2.10 6.06 -11.96
CA LEU A 14 2.27 7.17 -11.00
C LEU A 14 3.71 7.38 -10.53
N ALA A 15 4.43 6.28 -10.33
CA ALA A 15 5.76 6.24 -9.75
C ALA A 15 6.39 4.86 -9.97
N HIS A 16 7.69 4.77 -9.75
CA HIS A 16 8.40 3.50 -9.62
C HIS A 16 9.58 3.63 -8.67
N ALA A 17 10.02 2.50 -8.12
CA ALA A 17 11.25 2.38 -7.36
C ALA A 17 12.06 1.15 -7.74
N PHE A 18 13.35 1.23 -7.50
CA PHE A 18 14.28 0.13 -7.70
C PHE A 18 14.55 -0.60 -6.38
N PRO A 19 14.67 -1.94 -6.39
CA PRO A 19 15.01 -2.69 -5.18
C PRO A 19 16.40 -2.32 -4.63
N PRO A 20 16.73 -2.70 -3.39
CA PRO A 20 18.03 -2.43 -2.79
C PRO A 20 19.19 -2.93 -3.65
N PHE A 21 20.03 -2.02 -4.13
CA PHE A 21 21.23 -2.35 -4.89
C PHE A 21 22.22 -1.17 -4.93
N GLU A 22 23.39 -1.36 -5.53
CA GLU A 22 24.33 -0.26 -5.82
C GLU A 22 23.83 0.64 -6.96
N GLY A 23 24.36 1.86 -7.05
CA GLY A 23 23.97 2.82 -8.09
C GLY A 23 22.59 3.42 -7.81
N ILE A 24 21.63 3.22 -8.71
CA ILE A 24 20.25 3.70 -8.57
C ILE A 24 19.36 2.77 -7.73
N GLY A 25 19.93 1.71 -7.14
CA GLY A 25 19.17 0.81 -6.28
C GLY A 25 18.63 1.53 -5.04
N GLY A 26 17.34 1.35 -4.77
CA GLY A 26 16.62 2.09 -3.73
C GLY A 26 16.06 3.46 -4.17
N ASP A 27 16.44 3.98 -5.34
CA ASP A 27 15.88 5.23 -5.85
C ASP A 27 14.38 5.07 -6.15
N ALA A 28 13.60 6.10 -5.85
CA ALA A 28 12.18 6.20 -6.16
C ALA A 28 11.95 7.44 -7.04
N HIS A 29 11.26 7.26 -8.16
CA HIS A 29 10.88 8.30 -9.10
C HIS A 29 9.36 8.45 -9.11
N PHE A 30 8.89 9.69 -9.16
CA PHE A 30 7.46 10.03 -9.18
C PHE A 30 7.18 10.81 -10.46
N ASP A 31 6.06 10.53 -11.13
CA ASP A 31 5.70 11.23 -12.36
C ASP A 31 5.20 12.65 -12.07
N ASP A 32 5.96 13.66 -12.50
CA ASP A 32 5.65 15.07 -12.27
C ASP A 32 4.53 15.58 -13.21
N ASP A 33 4.10 14.76 -14.18
CA ASP A 33 2.85 14.99 -14.93
C ASP A 33 1.59 14.70 -14.09
N GLU A 34 1.75 14.03 -12.93
CA GLU A 34 0.66 13.77 -12.00
C GLU A 34 0.44 14.91 -11.01
N THR A 35 -0.83 15.17 -10.68
CA THR A 35 -1.15 16.10 -9.60
C THR A 35 -1.20 15.35 -8.28
N PHE A 36 -0.11 15.47 -7.52
CA PHE A 36 -0.03 14.92 -6.17
C PHE A 36 -0.66 15.82 -5.12
N PHE A 37 -1.45 15.21 -4.24
CA PHE A 37 -2.08 15.88 -3.11
C PHE A 37 -1.55 15.37 -1.78
N TYR A 38 -1.68 16.21 -0.76
CA TYR A 38 -1.48 15.84 0.65
C TYR A 38 -2.82 15.95 1.39
N ARG A 39 -3.17 14.95 2.21
CA ARG A 39 -4.41 14.96 3.01
C ARG A 39 -5.70 15.23 2.22
N SER A 40 -5.77 14.76 0.96
CA SER A 40 -6.94 14.89 0.09
C SER A 40 -7.31 13.55 -0.54
N PRO A 41 -8.60 13.22 -0.63
CA PRO A 41 -9.10 12.09 -1.42
C PRO A 41 -9.15 12.41 -2.93
N GLN A 42 -8.86 13.64 -3.34
CA GLN A 42 -8.81 14.03 -4.74
C GLN A 42 -7.45 13.65 -5.33
N GLY A 43 -7.47 13.04 -6.52
CA GLY A 43 -6.25 12.64 -7.24
C GLY A 43 -5.40 11.60 -6.50
N TYR A 44 -4.09 11.70 -6.70
CA TYR A 44 -3.12 10.77 -6.12
C TYR A 44 -2.48 11.37 -4.87
N ASN A 45 -2.49 10.60 -3.78
CA ASN A 45 -1.91 11.04 -2.53
C ASN A 45 -0.41 10.72 -2.49
N LEU A 46 0.43 11.77 -2.41
CA LEU A 46 1.88 11.58 -2.44
C LEU A 46 2.39 10.67 -1.34
N PHE A 47 1.83 10.78 -0.13
CA PHE A 47 2.26 9.96 1.00
C PHE A 47 2.01 8.47 0.74
N LEU A 48 0.84 8.10 0.21
CA LEU A 48 0.53 6.70 -0.09
C LEU A 48 1.39 6.14 -1.21
N VAL A 49 1.55 6.89 -2.31
CA VAL A 49 2.40 6.47 -3.43
C VAL A 49 3.85 6.35 -2.96
N ALA A 50 4.38 7.33 -2.24
CA ALA A 50 5.75 7.26 -1.71
C ALA A 50 5.95 6.11 -0.71
N ALA A 51 4.98 5.84 0.15
CA ALA A 51 5.08 4.72 1.08
C ALA A 51 5.11 3.36 0.35
N HIS A 52 4.36 3.21 -0.76
CA HIS A 52 4.43 2.05 -1.65
C HIS A 52 5.82 1.93 -2.30
N GLU A 53 6.30 3.00 -2.94
CA GLU A 53 7.61 2.99 -3.60
C GLU A 53 8.76 2.73 -2.61
N PHE A 54 8.69 3.27 -1.39
CA PHE A 54 9.69 2.97 -0.38
C PHE A 54 9.64 1.52 0.10
N GLY A 55 8.50 0.84 0.00
CA GLY A 55 8.45 -0.61 0.17
C GLY A 55 9.33 -1.34 -0.85
N HIS A 56 9.25 -0.95 -2.14
CA HIS A 56 10.14 -1.45 -3.17
C HIS A 56 11.61 -1.09 -2.91
N SER A 57 11.89 0.16 -2.55
CA SER A 57 13.25 0.60 -2.19
C SER A 57 13.84 -0.20 -1.03
N LEU A 58 12.99 -0.74 -0.14
CA LEU A 58 13.37 -1.60 0.98
C LEU A 58 13.28 -3.11 0.64
N GLY A 59 12.98 -3.47 -0.60
CA GLY A 59 13.04 -4.84 -1.09
C GLY A 59 11.74 -5.64 -1.01
N LEU A 60 10.60 -4.99 -0.74
CA LEU A 60 9.30 -5.64 -0.91
C LEU A 60 8.91 -5.67 -2.38
N GLU A 61 8.36 -6.79 -2.83
CA GLU A 61 7.67 -6.87 -4.12
C GLU A 61 6.18 -6.56 -3.95
N HIS A 62 5.46 -6.48 -5.06
CA HIS A 62 4.01 -6.33 -5.03
C HIS A 62 3.33 -7.49 -4.28
N SER A 63 2.36 -7.14 -3.43
CA SER A 63 1.50 -8.11 -2.77
C SER A 63 0.30 -8.51 -3.64
N ARG A 64 -0.21 -9.71 -3.41
CA ARG A 64 -1.51 -10.18 -3.94
C ARG A 64 -2.67 -9.85 -3.01
N ASP A 65 -2.38 -9.37 -1.79
CA ASP A 65 -3.39 -8.95 -0.84
C ASP A 65 -3.94 -7.57 -1.26
N PRO A 66 -5.23 -7.44 -1.62
CA PRO A 66 -5.84 -6.17 -2.05
C PRO A 66 -5.95 -5.11 -0.92
N GLY A 67 -5.76 -5.50 0.34
CA GLY A 67 -5.70 -4.58 1.47
C GLY A 67 -4.30 -4.02 1.74
N ALA A 68 -3.25 -4.67 1.23
CA ALA A 68 -1.86 -4.27 1.42
C ALA A 68 -1.54 -2.92 0.76
N LEU A 69 -0.61 -2.18 1.37
CA LEU A 69 -0.03 -0.99 0.76
C LEU A 69 0.76 -1.39 -0.51
N MET A 70 1.47 -2.52 -0.48
CA MET A 70 2.22 -3.05 -1.62
C MET A 70 1.34 -3.69 -2.72
N TYR A 71 0.02 -3.54 -2.68
CA TYR A 71 -0.82 -3.95 -3.79
C TYR A 71 -0.56 -3.07 -5.03
N PRO A 72 -0.41 -3.61 -6.25
CA PRO A 72 0.08 -2.89 -7.43
C PRO A 72 -0.87 -1.82 -7.99
N THR A 73 -2.06 -1.64 -7.41
CA THR A 73 -3.03 -0.64 -7.87
C THR A 73 -3.27 0.35 -6.75
N TYR A 74 -3.17 1.65 -7.08
CA TYR A 74 -3.43 2.72 -6.12
C TYR A 74 -4.85 2.61 -5.56
N VAL A 75 -4.95 2.55 -4.24
CA VAL A 75 -6.21 2.69 -3.51
C VAL A 75 -6.03 3.75 -2.44
N TYR A 76 -6.88 4.77 -2.47
CA TYR A 76 -6.86 5.81 -1.45
C TYR A 76 -7.13 5.21 -0.06
N ARG A 77 -6.39 5.71 0.93
CA ARG A 77 -6.56 5.45 2.36
C ARG A 77 -6.53 6.79 3.09
N ASP A 78 -7.41 6.95 4.07
CA ASP A 78 -7.44 8.17 4.86
C ASP A 78 -6.18 8.26 5.74
N MET A 79 -5.43 9.36 5.61
CA MET A 79 -4.19 9.58 6.37
C MET A 79 -4.42 9.80 7.86
N ASP A 80 -5.62 10.19 8.29
CA ASP A 80 -5.92 10.34 9.72
C ASP A 80 -6.07 9.00 10.42
N THR A 81 -6.37 7.94 9.67
CA THR A 81 -6.57 6.58 10.19
C THR A 81 -5.61 5.56 9.59
N PHE A 82 -4.66 6.00 8.76
CA PHE A 82 -3.72 5.12 8.09
C PHE A 82 -2.85 4.36 9.09
N VAL A 83 -2.90 3.04 8.98
CA VAL A 83 -2.04 2.09 9.68
C VAL A 83 -1.50 1.14 8.63
N LEU A 84 -0.19 0.84 8.67
CA LEU A 84 0.42 -0.10 7.75
C LEU A 84 -0.28 -1.47 7.87
N PRO A 85 -0.82 -2.04 6.77
CA PRO A 85 -1.50 -3.32 6.80
C PRO A 85 -0.61 -4.46 7.27
N LYS A 86 -1.24 -5.50 7.83
CA LYS A 86 -0.54 -6.63 8.42
C LYS A 86 0.40 -7.33 7.43
N ASP A 87 -0.03 -7.50 6.18
CA ASP A 87 0.76 -8.12 5.11
C ASP A 87 2.08 -7.37 4.88
N ASP A 88 2.03 -6.03 4.80
CA ASP A 88 3.23 -5.20 4.63
C ASP A 88 4.14 -5.21 5.87
N VAL A 89 3.55 -5.23 7.08
CA VAL A 89 4.28 -5.35 8.35
C VAL A 89 5.03 -6.68 8.41
N GLU A 90 4.37 -7.80 8.11
CA GLU A 90 4.98 -9.12 8.10
C GLU A 90 6.04 -9.23 7.00
N GLY A 91 5.77 -8.67 5.81
CA GLY A 91 6.71 -8.58 4.70
C GLY A 91 8.00 -7.89 5.10
N ILE A 92 7.92 -6.65 5.61
CA ILE A 92 9.13 -5.88 5.93
C ILE A 92 9.90 -6.48 7.11
N GLN A 93 9.20 -7.04 8.09
CA GLN A 93 9.83 -7.72 9.22
C GLN A 93 10.47 -9.06 8.83
N SER A 94 10.02 -9.71 7.75
CA SER A 94 10.70 -10.90 7.23
C SER A 94 12.10 -10.59 6.67
N LEU A 95 12.32 -9.36 6.19
CA LEU A 95 13.61 -8.89 5.66
C LEU A 95 14.53 -8.35 6.76
N TYR A 96 14.00 -7.55 7.68
CA TYR A 96 14.81 -6.78 8.64
C TYR A 96 14.59 -7.15 10.11
N GLY A 97 13.62 -8.01 10.40
CA GLY A 97 13.17 -8.31 11.75
C GLY A 97 12.26 -7.23 12.34
N PRO A 98 11.64 -7.50 13.51
CA PRO A 98 10.84 -6.52 14.22
C PRO A 98 11.71 -5.39 14.80
N ASN A 99 11.10 -4.23 15.02
CA ASN A 99 11.75 -3.12 15.70
C ASN A 99 12.14 -3.53 17.13
N LYS A 100 13.44 -3.42 17.46
CA LYS A 100 14.00 -3.79 18.78
C LYS A 100 13.71 -2.76 19.87
N ASP A 101 13.47 -1.51 19.47
CA ASP A 101 13.15 -0.40 20.37
C ASP A 101 11.63 -0.25 20.52
N ASP A 102 10.90 -1.37 20.51
CA ASP A 102 9.46 -1.36 20.70
C ASP A 102 9.14 -0.94 22.15
N GLY A 103 8.95 0.36 22.32
CA GLY A 103 8.62 0.95 23.60
C GLY A 103 7.29 0.42 24.14
N PRO A 104 6.95 0.72 25.39
CA PRO A 104 5.73 0.21 26.03
C PRO A 104 4.44 0.81 25.47
N ASN A 105 4.52 1.73 24.50
CA ASN A 105 3.35 2.42 23.97
C ASN A 105 2.54 1.47 23.07
N PRO A 106 1.22 1.37 23.28
CA PRO A 106 0.37 0.55 22.43
C PRO A 106 0.42 1.08 20.99
N LYS A 107 0.80 0.20 20.05
CA LYS A 107 0.73 0.49 18.62
C LYS A 107 -0.69 0.27 18.11
N PRO A 108 -1.11 1.01 17.06
CA PRO A 108 -2.33 0.68 16.33
C PRO A 108 -2.26 -0.76 15.82
N THR A 109 -3.36 -1.50 15.94
CA THR A 109 -3.47 -2.85 15.39
C THR A 109 -3.44 -2.77 13.86
N PRO A 110 -2.50 -3.46 13.18
CA PRO A 110 -2.48 -3.51 11.72
C PRO A 110 -3.79 -4.08 11.16
N PRO A 111 -4.42 -3.42 10.17
CA PRO A 111 -5.59 -3.98 9.52
C PRO A 111 -5.23 -5.25 8.76
N VAL A 112 -6.19 -6.19 8.70
CA VAL A 112 -6.03 -7.50 8.05
C VAL A 112 -7.12 -7.66 7.00
N THR A 113 -6.74 -8.10 5.81
CA THR A 113 -7.70 -8.37 4.76
C THR A 113 -8.58 -9.57 5.14
N PRO A 114 -9.91 -9.46 5.02
CA PRO A 114 -10.81 -10.56 5.35
C PRO A 114 -10.57 -11.79 4.48
N ASN A 115 -10.39 -12.96 5.10
CA ASN A 115 -10.33 -14.24 4.41
C ASN A 115 -11.75 -14.79 4.19
N THR A 116 -12.15 -14.89 2.92
CA THR A 116 -13.49 -15.37 2.50
C THR A 116 -13.79 -16.82 2.88
N CYS A 117 -12.75 -17.63 3.12
CA CYS A 117 -12.87 -19.04 3.50
C CYS A 117 -12.66 -19.27 5.01
N ASP A 118 -12.47 -18.22 5.81
CA ASP A 118 -12.33 -18.36 7.26
C ASP A 118 -13.67 -18.80 7.88
N PRO A 119 -13.74 -19.98 8.55
CA PRO A 119 -14.98 -20.44 9.18
C PRO A 119 -15.46 -19.53 10.32
N ASN A 120 -14.61 -18.66 10.84
CA ASN A 120 -14.94 -17.70 11.89
C ASN A 120 -15.21 -16.29 11.34
N LEU A 121 -15.30 -16.11 10.01
CA LEU A 121 -15.59 -14.82 9.40
C LEU A 121 -16.95 -14.30 9.88
N VAL A 122 -16.94 -13.10 10.48
CA VAL A 122 -18.14 -12.36 10.87
C VAL A 122 -18.29 -11.14 9.98
N LEU A 123 -19.43 -11.04 9.29
CA LEU A 123 -19.75 -9.95 8.37
C LEU A 123 -20.39 -8.76 9.10
N ASP A 124 -20.16 -7.56 8.59
CA ASP A 124 -20.71 -6.33 9.18
C ASP A 124 -22.08 -5.98 8.55
N ALA A 125 -22.23 -6.20 7.24
CA ALA A 125 -23.48 -6.01 6.51
C ALA A 125 -23.58 -6.91 5.27
N VAL A 126 -24.80 -7.17 4.82
CA VAL A 126 -25.10 -7.88 3.57
C VAL A 126 -26.27 -7.20 2.86
N THR A 127 -26.17 -6.99 1.55
CA THR A 127 -27.26 -6.42 0.75
C THR A 127 -27.27 -6.98 -0.68
N MET A 128 -28.37 -6.75 -1.40
CA MET A 128 -28.42 -6.99 -2.85
C MET A 128 -28.25 -5.68 -3.62
N LEU A 129 -27.41 -5.69 -4.66
CA LEU A 129 -27.22 -4.58 -5.57
C LEU A 129 -27.27 -5.08 -7.01
N ARG A 130 -28.27 -4.64 -7.78
CA ARG A 130 -28.43 -4.98 -9.21
C ARG A 130 -28.40 -6.48 -9.53
N GLY A 131 -28.90 -7.31 -8.61
CA GLY A 131 -28.95 -8.77 -8.77
C GLY A 131 -27.74 -9.51 -8.21
N GLU A 132 -26.72 -8.81 -7.74
CA GLU A 132 -25.56 -9.37 -7.04
C GLU A 132 -25.74 -9.25 -5.52
N ILE A 133 -25.12 -10.16 -4.76
CA ILE A 133 -25.07 -10.09 -3.30
C ILE A 133 -23.73 -9.48 -2.91
N MET A 134 -23.80 -8.40 -2.14
CA MET A 134 -22.63 -7.70 -1.61
C MET A 134 -22.49 -8.01 -0.13
N PHE A 135 -21.32 -8.53 0.25
CA PHE A 135 -20.93 -8.78 1.64
C PHE A 135 -19.92 -7.70 2.06
N PHE A 136 -20.13 -7.07 3.20
CA PHE A 136 -19.27 -6.01 3.72
C PHE A 136 -18.53 -6.47 4.98
N LYS A 137 -17.21 -6.26 4.98
CA LYS A 137 -16.33 -6.49 6.12
C LYS A 137 -15.18 -5.48 6.10
N GLY A 138 -14.88 -4.87 7.23
CA GLY A 138 -13.71 -4.00 7.44
C GLY A 138 -13.24 -3.94 8.88
#